data_AF-A0A2D6GWU9-F1
#
_entry.id   AF-A0A2D6GWU9-F1
#
_cell.length_a   1.000
_cell.length_b   1.000
_cell.length_c   1.000
_cell.angle_alpha   90.00
_cell.angle_beta   90.00
_cell.angle_gamma   90.00
#
_symmetry.space_group_name_H-M   'P 1'
#
loop_
_entity.id
_entity.type
_entity.pdbx_description
1 polymer ?
#
loop_
_entity_poly.entity_id
_entity_poly.type
_entity_poly.pdbx_seq_one_letter_code
_entity_poly.pdbx_strand_id
1 'polypeptide(L)'
;MEENNQVNRESQASQPKQVPQEPEQKKSSGPFVGIVIIVLVLAAGGFYFWSSKVAEERQKALSPEEIAAAADPTLEGLQAQSTSDEVADIEADLDATDLEGLDDELDNIDIEFNF
;
A
#
# COMPACT_ATOMS: atom_id res chain seq x y z
N MET A 1 -43.63 -26.75 88.93
CA MET A 1 -43.51 -25.29 88.83
C MET A 1 -42.02 -24.98 88.92
N GLU A 2 -41.55 -24.23 87.93
CA GLU A 2 -40.20 -24.13 87.35
C GLU A 2 -38.98 -24.34 88.27
N GLU A 3 -38.08 -25.22 87.81
CA GLU A 3 -36.70 -25.32 88.25
C GLU A 3 -35.83 -24.33 87.45
N ASN A 4 -35.07 -23.51 88.18
CA ASN A 4 -34.18 -22.47 87.69
C ASN A 4 -32.99 -23.06 86.91
N ASN A 5 -32.94 -22.84 85.59
CA ASN A 5 -31.73 -23.06 84.79
C ASN A 5 -31.12 -21.71 84.38
N GLN A 6 -30.22 -21.20 85.22
CA GLN A 6 -29.35 -20.08 84.89
C GLN A 6 -27.98 -20.58 84.46
N VAL A 7 -27.58 -20.10 83.28
CA VAL A 7 -26.21 -19.71 82.91
C VAL A 7 -25.21 -20.86 82.71
N ASN A 8 -25.04 -21.25 81.44
CA ASN A 8 -23.68 -21.40 80.91
C ASN A 8 -23.56 -20.64 79.58
N ARG A 9 -22.99 -19.44 79.66
CA ARG A 9 -22.50 -18.67 78.52
C ARG A 9 -21.04 -19.06 78.30
N GLU A 10 -20.81 -20.02 77.43
CA GLU A 10 -19.48 -20.18 76.83
C GLU A 10 -19.45 -19.44 75.50
N SER A 11 -18.72 -18.34 75.54
CA SER A 11 -18.36 -17.50 74.41
C SER A 11 -17.72 -18.32 73.29
N GLN A 12 -18.51 -18.70 72.28
CA GLN A 12 -17.95 -19.06 70.98
C GLN A 12 -17.50 -17.77 70.31
N ALA A 13 -16.20 -17.46 70.48
CA ALA A 13 -15.50 -16.46 69.71
C ALA A 13 -15.76 -16.73 68.23
N SER A 14 -16.38 -15.76 67.55
CA SER A 14 -16.60 -15.78 66.12
C SER A 14 -15.24 -15.83 65.42
N GLN A 15 -14.88 -16.99 64.85
CA GLN A 15 -13.80 -17.01 63.88
C GLN A 15 -14.23 -16.15 62.69
N PRO A 16 -13.40 -15.20 62.22
CA PRO A 16 -13.72 -14.47 61.00
C PRO A 16 -13.77 -15.50 59.87
N LYS A 17 -14.95 -15.63 59.27
CA LYS A 17 -15.18 -16.44 58.09
C LYS A 17 -14.27 -15.86 57.00
N GLN A 18 -13.17 -16.54 56.70
CA GLN A 18 -12.32 -16.17 55.57
C GLN A 18 -13.19 -16.31 54.33
N VAL A 19 -13.57 -15.19 53.74
CA VAL A 19 -14.17 -15.13 52.41
C VAL A 19 -13.14 -15.73 51.44
N PRO A 20 -13.46 -16.81 50.70
CA PRO A 20 -12.64 -17.22 49.57
C PRO A 20 -12.39 -16.02 48.67
N GLN A 21 -11.13 -15.60 48.58
CA GLN A 21 -10.71 -14.62 47.59
C GLN A 21 -10.89 -15.28 46.23
N GLU A 22 -11.83 -14.75 45.45
CA GLU A 22 -12.04 -15.15 44.07
C GLU A 22 -10.72 -14.94 43.31
N PRO A 23 -10.22 -15.93 42.55
CA PRO A 23 -8.94 -15.78 41.86
C PRO A 23 -9.04 -14.61 40.87
N GLU A 24 -8.15 -13.63 41.04
CA GLU A 24 -8.04 -12.52 40.09
C GLU A 24 -7.83 -13.08 38.68
N GLN A 25 -8.82 -12.84 37.79
CA GLN A 25 -8.74 -13.27 36.40
C GLN A 25 -7.58 -12.51 35.73
N LYS A 26 -6.43 -13.17 35.61
CA LYS A 26 -5.31 -12.64 34.83
C LYS A 26 -5.77 -12.48 33.39
N LYS A 27 -5.83 -11.23 32.92
CA LYS A 27 -6.11 -10.92 31.51
C LYS A 27 -5.03 -11.58 30.66
N SER A 28 -5.42 -12.61 29.91
CA SER A 28 -4.54 -13.27 28.95
C SER A 28 -4.37 -12.37 27.72
N SER A 29 -3.15 -11.91 27.47
CA SER A 29 -2.81 -11.10 26.29
C SER A 29 -2.61 -11.94 25.02
N GLY A 30 -2.63 -13.27 25.11
CA GLY A 30 -2.41 -14.17 23.97
C GLY A 30 -3.38 -13.95 22.79
N PRO A 31 -4.71 -13.90 23.02
CA PRO A 31 -5.67 -13.60 21.97
C PRO A 31 -5.48 -12.22 21.33
N PHE A 32 -5.07 -11.23 22.13
CA PHE A 32 -4.81 -9.88 21.64
C PHE A 32 -3.61 -9.86 20.68
N VAL A 33 -2.51 -10.53 21.04
CA VAL A 33 -1.34 -10.66 20.16
C VAL A 33 -1.70 -11.39 18.86
N GLY A 34 -2.52 -12.44 18.93
CA GLY A 34 -3.01 -13.16 17.75
C GLY A 34 -3.80 -12.26 16.78
N ILE A 35 -4.71 -11.44 17.31
CA ILE A 35 -5.50 -10.49 16.50
C ILE A 35 -4.58 -9.48 15.81
N VAL A 36 -3.59 -8.93 16.52
CA VAL A 36 -2.64 -7.98 15.93
C VAL A 36 -1.91 -8.58 14.73
N ILE A 37 -1.45 -9.84 14.84
CA ILE A 37 -0.78 -10.52 13.73
C ILE A 37 -1.72 -10.69 12.53
N ILE A 38 -2.97 -11.12 12.76
CA ILE A 38 -3.96 -11.29 11.70
C ILE A 38 -4.22 -9.96 10.99
N VAL A 39 -4.37 -8.86 11.74
CA VAL A 39 -4.58 -7.52 11.16
C VAL A 39 -3.39 -7.09 10.31
N LEU A 40 -2.15 -7.35 10.75
CA LEU A 40 -0.95 -7.03 9.97
C LEU A 40 -0.89 -7.82 8.65
N VAL A 41 -1.22 -9.11 8.67
CA VAL A 41 -1.25 -9.95 7.46
C VAL A 41 -2.34 -9.46 6.49
N LEU A 42 -3.53 -9.10 6.99
CA LEU A 42 -4.60 -8.56 6.16
C LEU A 42 -4.25 -7.18 5.60
N ALA A 43 -3.61 -6.32 6.38
CA ALA A 43 -3.16 -5.01 5.91
C ALA A 43 -2.08 -5.16 4.82
N ALA A 44 -1.12 -6.06 5.01
CA ALA A 44 -0.09 -6.35 4.01
C ALA A 44 -0.68 -6.97 2.74
N GLY A 45 -1.58 -7.95 2.86
CA GLY A 45 -2.25 -8.59 1.73
C GLY A 45 -3.17 -7.62 0.96
N GLY A 46 -3.92 -6.80 1.69
CA GLY A 46 -4.76 -5.75 1.12
C GLY A 46 -3.95 -4.67 0.42
N PHE A 47 -2.84 -4.21 1.03
CA PHE A 47 -1.92 -3.27 0.42
C PHE A 47 -1.24 -3.85 -0.84
N TYR A 48 -0.80 -5.10 -0.78
CA TYR A 48 -0.18 -5.78 -1.92
C TYR A 48 -1.13 -5.86 -3.12
N PHE A 49 -2.37 -6.29 -2.89
CA PHE A 49 -3.39 -6.40 -3.94
C PHE A 49 -3.88 -5.04 -4.46
N TRP A 50 -3.97 -4.04 -3.58
CA TRP A 50 -4.35 -2.67 -3.98
C TRP A 50 -3.23 -1.99 -4.77
N SER A 51 -1.97 -2.19 -4.38
CA SER A 51 -0.80 -1.62 -5.05
C SER A 51 -0.65 -2.14 -6.48
N SER A 52 -0.91 -3.43 -6.72
CA SER A 52 -0.84 -3.99 -8.08
C SER A 52 -1.95 -3.43 -8.99
N LYS A 53 -3.17 -3.25 -8.46
CA LYS A 53 -4.31 -2.67 -9.19
C LYS A 53 -4.08 -1.21 -9.58
N VAL A 54 -3.48 -0.41 -8.69
CA VAL A 54 -3.17 0.99 -8.97
C VAL A 54 -2.04 1.12 -9.99
N ALA A 55 -1.08 0.19 -10.03
CA ALA A 55 -0.05 0.16 -11.06
C ALA A 55 -0.64 -0.16 -12.45
N GLU A 56 -1.57 -1.11 -12.51
CA GLU A 56 -2.28 -1.49 -13.74
C GLU A 56 -3.16 -0.34 -14.28
N GLU A 57 -3.85 0.41 -13.42
CA GLU A 57 -4.62 1.60 -13.85
C GLU A 57 -3.73 2.78 -14.29
N ARG A 58 -2.47 2.84 -13.84
CA ARG A 58 -1.48 3.80 -14.35
C ARG A 58 -0.87 3.38 -15.68
N GLN A 59 -0.96 2.10 -16.02
CA GLN A 59 -0.67 1.55 -17.34
C GLN A 59 -1.96 1.39 -18.13
N LYS A 60 -2.81 2.43 -18.15
CA LYS A 60 -3.85 2.50 -19.18
C LYS A 60 -3.12 2.69 -20.51
N ALA A 61 -2.80 1.58 -21.17
CA ALA A 61 -2.28 1.57 -22.51
C ALA A 61 -3.22 2.43 -23.36
N LEU A 62 -2.67 3.50 -23.93
CA LEU A 62 -3.40 4.36 -24.84
C LEU A 62 -3.90 3.48 -26.00
N SER A 63 -5.13 3.68 -26.45
CA SER A 63 -5.58 3.07 -27.70
C SER A 63 -4.63 3.48 -28.83
N PRO A 64 -4.41 2.65 -29.86
CA PRO A 64 -3.69 3.08 -31.07
C PRO A 64 -4.21 4.40 -31.65
N GLU A 65 -5.52 4.67 -31.55
CA GLU A 65 -6.09 5.97 -31.95
C GLU A 65 -5.68 7.13 -31.02
N GLU A 66 -5.49 6.89 -29.73
CA GLU A 66 -5.05 7.90 -28.76
C GLU A 66 -3.56 8.20 -28.92
N ILE A 67 -2.74 7.20 -29.26
CA ILE A 67 -1.31 7.36 -29.58
C ILE A 67 -1.15 8.19 -30.86
N ALA A 68 -1.90 7.84 -31.92
CA ALA A 68 -1.84 8.56 -33.19
C ALA A 68 -2.37 10.02 -33.11
N ALA A 69 -3.22 10.31 -32.11
CA ALA A 69 -3.75 11.65 -31.86
C ALA A 69 -2.93 12.45 -30.83
N ALA A 70 -1.95 11.84 -30.19
CA ALA A 70 -1.08 12.52 -29.25
C ALA A 70 -0.15 13.48 -29.99
N ALA A 71 0.07 14.67 -29.41
CA ALA A 71 1.07 15.59 -29.93
C ALA A 71 2.46 15.03 -29.63
N ASP A 72 3.26 14.84 -30.68
CA ASP A 72 4.63 14.38 -30.59
C ASP A 72 5.58 15.55 -30.92
N PRO A 73 6.16 16.19 -29.89
CA PRO A 73 7.05 17.33 -30.08
C PRO A 73 8.38 16.94 -30.72
N THR A 74 8.82 15.68 -30.59
CA THR A 74 10.07 15.22 -31.22
C THR A 74 9.83 15.07 -32.72
N LEU A 75 8.70 14.48 -33.12
CA LEU A 75 8.28 14.41 -34.52
C LEU A 75 8.07 15.80 -35.14
N GLU A 76 7.44 16.73 -34.43
CA GLU A 76 7.24 18.09 -34.92
C GLU A 76 8.57 18.82 -35.14
N GLY A 77 9.55 18.62 -34.24
CA GLY A 77 10.91 19.13 -34.40
C GLY A 77 11.63 18.53 -35.61
N LEU A 78 11.53 17.21 -35.81
CA LEU A 78 12.15 16.52 -36.95
C LEU A 78 11.51 16.87 -38.29
N GLN A 79 10.24 17.30 -38.31
CA GLN A 79 9.57 17.77 -39.52
C GLN A 79 9.94 19.20 -39.91
N ALA A 80 10.55 19.97 -38.99
CA ALA A 80 10.94 21.35 -39.21
C ALA A 80 12.26 21.44 -40.01
N GLN A 81 12.20 21.11 -41.29
CA GLN A 81 13.30 21.27 -42.25
C GLN A 81 12.98 22.36 -43.29
N SER A 82 14.02 22.94 -43.89
CA SER A 82 13.91 23.83 -45.02
C SER A 82 13.42 23.07 -46.27
N THR A 83 12.86 23.81 -47.23
CA THR A 83 12.55 23.29 -48.59
C THR A 83 13.61 23.70 -49.61
N SER A 84 14.72 24.28 -49.14
CA SER A 84 15.80 24.78 -49.98
C SER A 84 16.80 23.68 -50.30
N ASP A 85 17.32 23.70 -51.52
CA ASP A 85 18.40 22.81 -51.95
C ASP A 85 19.78 23.50 -51.87
N GLU A 86 19.87 24.68 -51.24
CA GLU A 86 21.13 25.37 -51.03
C GLU A 86 21.96 24.67 -49.94
N VAL A 87 23.27 24.55 -50.17
CA VAL A 87 24.18 23.82 -49.26
C VAL A 87 24.16 24.41 -47.85
N ALA A 88 24.12 25.74 -47.73
CA ALA A 88 24.10 26.41 -46.43
C ALA A 88 22.80 26.11 -45.64
N ASP A 89 21.68 25.94 -46.34
CA ASP A 89 20.40 25.62 -45.71
C ASP A 89 20.36 24.15 -45.27
N ILE A 90 20.95 23.24 -46.06
CA ILE A 90 21.10 21.83 -45.69
C ILE A 90 21.99 21.68 -44.45
N GLU A 91 23.10 22.42 -44.37
CA GLU A 91 23.97 22.43 -43.19
C GLU A 91 23.21 22.93 -41.95
N ALA A 92 22.42 24.00 -42.10
CA ALA A 92 21.60 24.52 -41.01
C ALA A 92 20.52 23.54 -40.54
N ASP A 93 19.85 22.84 -41.45
CA ASP A 93 18.84 21.82 -41.12
C ASP A 93 19.47 20.63 -40.38
N LEU A 94 20.66 20.19 -40.80
CA LEU A 94 21.39 19.11 -40.13
C LEU A 94 21.86 19.52 -38.73
N ASP A 95 22.34 20.75 -38.56
CA ASP A 95 22.73 21.28 -37.24
C ASP A 95 21.53 21.46 -36.30
N ALA A 96 20.34 21.71 -36.86
CA ALA A 96 19.09 21.82 -36.12
C ALA A 96 18.43 20.47 -35.83
N THR A 97 18.91 19.38 -36.44
CA THR A 97 18.38 18.04 -36.23
C THR A 97 18.78 17.55 -34.83
N ASP A 98 17.83 17.58 -33.89
CA ASP A 98 18.00 17.08 -32.54
C ASP A 98 17.66 15.59 -32.47
N LEU A 99 18.64 14.78 -32.09
CA LEU A 99 18.50 13.33 -31.89
C LEU A 99 18.66 12.95 -30.41
N GLU A 100 18.80 13.94 -29.52
CA GLU A 100 18.94 13.73 -28.08
C GLU A 100 17.61 13.20 -27.53
N GLY A 101 17.62 11.95 -27.04
CA GLY A 101 16.42 11.28 -26.52
C GLY A 101 15.78 10.23 -27.44
N LEU A 102 16.24 10.08 -28.68
CA LEU A 102 15.77 8.97 -29.54
C LEU A 102 16.14 7.59 -28.98
N ASP A 103 17.30 7.48 -28.32
CA ASP A 103 17.70 6.22 -27.65
C ASP A 103 16.69 5.82 -26.57
N ASP A 104 16.23 6.78 -25.76
CA ASP A 104 15.23 6.54 -24.70
C ASP A 104 13.86 6.13 -25.30
N GLU A 105 13.48 6.69 -26.45
CA GLU A 105 12.25 6.35 -27.16
C GLU A 105 12.31 4.94 -27.77
N LEU A 106 13.45 4.57 -28.36
CA LEU A 106 13.66 3.23 -28.94
C LEU A 106 13.69 2.14 -27.87
N ASP A 107 14.29 2.41 -26.71
CA ASP A 107 14.27 1.49 -25.57
C ASP A 107 12.83 1.23 -25.07
N ASN A 108 11.97 2.25 -25.06
CA ASN A 108 10.57 2.10 -24.68
C ASN A 108 9.78 1.24 -25.69
N ILE A 109 10.06 1.36 -26.99
CA ILE A 109 9.43 0.56 -28.04
C ILE A 109 9.82 -0.91 -27.92
N ASP A 110 11.10 -1.21 -27.66
CA ASP A 110 11.59 -2.59 -27.49
C ASP A 110 10.94 -3.30 -26.28
N ILE A 111 10.65 -2.56 -25.22
CA ILE A 111 9.94 -3.07 -24.04
C ILE A 111 8.48 -3.39 -24.37
N GLU A 112 7.82 -2.62 -25.24
CA GLU A 112 6.42 -2.83 -25.63
C GLU A 112 6.24 -4.07 -26.54
N PHE A 113 7.19 -4.35 -27.43
CA PHE A 113 7.09 -5.47 -28.39
C PHE A 113 7.57 -6.83 -27.87
N ASN A 114 8.29 -6.87 -26.74
CA ASN A 114 8.68 -8.12 -26.07
C ASN A 114 7.55 -8.62 -25.15
N PHE A 115 6.59 -9.34 -25.74
CA PHE A 115 5.56 -10.09 -25.02
C PHE A 115 6.08 -11.42 -24.42
#